data_AF-A0A1C4GF57-F1
#
_entry.id   AF-A0A1C4GF57-F1
#
_cell.length_a   1.000
_cell.length_b   1.000
_cell.length_c   1.000
_cell.angle_alpha   90.00
_cell.angle_beta   90.00
_cell.angle_gamma   90.00
#
_symmetry.space_group_name_H-M   'P 1'
#
loop_
_entity.id
_entity.type
_entity.pdbx_description
1 polymer ?
#
loop_
_entity_poly.entity_id
_entity_poly.type
_entity_poly.pdbx_seq_one_letter_code
_entity_poly.pdbx_strand_id
1 'polypeptide(L)' 'MTNYLDLATQEELEIMLQEYPGTILFISHNRAFIRSVADHILQVDESEPRVFHGNYEQYKKKEQPMLL' A
#
# COMPACT_ATOMS: atom_id res chain seq x y z
N MET A 1 -11.52 2.51 15.80
CA MET A 1 -10.59 2.94 16.86
C MET A 1 -9.40 3.57 16.18
N THR A 2 -9.33 4.90 16.16
CA THR A 2 -8.30 5.63 15.42
C THR A 2 -7.06 5.69 16.29
N ASN A 3 -6.10 4.82 15.99
CA ASN A 3 -4.75 4.93 16.53
C ASN A 3 -4.13 6.23 15.98
N TYR A 4 -4.22 7.32 16.74
CA TYR A 4 -3.52 8.57 16.48
C TYR A 4 -2.09 8.39 17.02
N LEU A 5 -1.31 7.54 16.34
CA LEU A 5 0.14 7.66 16.44
C LEU A 5 0.44 9.08 15.97
N ASP A 6 1.09 9.88 16.82
CA ASP A 6 1.55 11.22 16.45
C ASP A 6 2.21 11.16 15.08
N LEU A 7 1.98 12.17 14.22
CA LEU A 7 2.41 12.18 12.83
C LEU A 7 3.89 11.78 12.67
N ALA A 8 4.74 12.23 13.59
CA ALA A 8 6.16 11.87 13.68
C ALA A 8 6.38 10.36 13.86
N THR A 9 5.59 9.71 14.71
CA THR A 9 5.65 8.26 14.95
C THR A 9 5.19 7.45 13.74
N GLN A 10 4.28 8.00 12.92
CA GLN A 10 3.90 7.39 11.64
C GLN A 10 5.03 7.50 10.61
N GLU A 11 5.68 8.66 10.51
CA GLU A 11 6.82 8.86 9.62
C GLU A 11 8.00 7.95 9.97
N GLU A 12 8.36 7.83 11.26
CA GLU A 12 9.40 6.90 11.71
C GLU A 12 9.05 5.45 11.39
N LEU A 13 7.79 5.05 11.58
CA LEU A 13 7.33 3.72 11.22
C LEU A 13 7.45 3.48 9.71
N GLU A 14 7.07 4.44 8.88
CA GLU A 14 7.19 4.34 7.42
C GLU A 14 8.64 4.12 6.98
N ILE A 15 9.58 4.91 7.53
CA ILE A 15 11.02 4.78 7.24
C ILE A 15 11.52 3.39 7.67
N MET A 16 11.19 2.97 8.89
CA MET A 16 11.59 1.65 9.40
C MET A 16 11.06 0.50 8.52
N LEU A 17 9.83 0.60 8.03
CA LEU A 17 9.24 -0.41 7.16
C LEU A 17 9.86 -0.41 5.76
N GLN A 18 10.24 0.74 5.22
CA GLN A 18 10.94 0.85 3.93
C GLN A 18 12.37 0.28 3.98
N GLU A 19 13.04 0.38 5.13
CA GLU A 19 14.40 -0.16 5.33
C GLU A 19 14.38 -1.64 5.76
N TYR A 20 13.22 -2.21 6.07
CA TYR A 20 13.12 -3.59 6.54
C TYR A 20 13.53 -4.56 5.42
N PRO A 21 14.52 -5.45 5.65
CA PRO A 21 15.09 -6.29 4.59
C PRO A 21 14.21 -7.49 4.19
N GLY A 22 13.11 -7.72 4.89
CA GLY A 22 12.20 -8.84 4.63
C GLY A 22 10.90 -8.41 3.93
N THR A 23 10.03 -9.39 3.69
CA THR A 23 8.69 -9.12 3.14
C THR A 23 7.74 -8.66 4.24
N ILE A 24 7.03 -7.57 3.99
CA ILE A 24 5.97 -7.07 4.86
C ILE A 24 4.64 -7.25 4.14
N LEU A 25 3.68 -7.90 4.80
CA LEU A 25 2.29 -7.92 4.38
C LEU A 25 1.48 -7.07 5.35
N PHE A 26 0.80 -6.05 4.83
CA PHE A 26 -0.02 -5.17 5.64
C PHE A 26 -1.34 -4.84 4.94
N ILE A 27 -2.32 -4.42 5.74
CA ILE A 27 -3.60 -3.89 5.29
C ILE A 27 -3.79 -2.55 5.96
N SER A 28 -4.11 -1.51 5.19
CA SER A 28 -4.33 -0.17 5.73
C SER A 28 -5.46 0.53 5.01
N HIS A 29 -6.20 1.37 5.75
CA HIS A 29 -7.16 2.31 5.16
C HIS A 29 -6.51 3.66 4.85
N ASN A 30 -5.26 3.91 5.30
CA ASN A 30 -4.52 5.13 5.00
C ASN A 30 -3.83 5.02 3.64
N ARG A 31 -4.35 5.75 2.64
CA ARG A 31 -3.80 5.76 1.28
C ARG A 31 -2.40 6.38 1.19
N ALA A 32 -2.05 7.32 2.07
CA ALA A 32 -0.70 7.89 2.08
C ALA A 32 0.33 6.84 2.47
N PHE A 33 0.05 6.09 3.54
CA PHE A 33 0.88 4.96 3.98
C PHE A 33 1.00 3.86 2.92
N ILE A 34 -0.12 3.49 2.27
CA ILE A 34 -0.07 2.51 1.17
C ILE A 34 0.81 3.03 0.02
N ARG A 35 0.70 4.31 -0.33
CA ARG A 35 1.53 4.92 -1.39
C ARG A 35 3.00 4.99 -1.03
N SER A 36 3.36 5.18 0.24
CA SER A 36 4.75 5.28 0.67
C SER A 36 5.41 3.91 0.84
N VAL A 37 4.69 2.91 1.34
CA VAL A 37 5.30 1.61 1.71
C VAL A 37 5.05 0.50 0.68
N ALA A 38 3.90 0.46 0.00
CA ALA A 38 3.57 -0.68 -0.87
C ALA A 38 4.27 -0.62 -2.23
N ASP A 39 5.04 -1.66 -2.53
CA ASP A 39 5.66 -1.92 -3.84
C ASP A 39 4.96 -3.04 -4.64
N HIS A 40 4.01 -3.73 -4.00
CA HIS A 40 3.11 -4.73 -4.59
C HIS A 40 1.70 -4.52 -4.06
N ILE A 41 0.69 -4.83 -4.89
CA ILE A 41 -0.72 -4.79 -4.49
C ILE A 41 -1.33 -6.18 -4.61
N LEU A 42 -1.81 -6.73 -3.49
CA LEU A 42 -2.64 -7.93 -3.50
C LEU A 42 -4.11 -7.53 -3.68
N GLN A 43 -4.63 -7.75 -4.88
CA GLN A 43 -6.04 -7.57 -5.18
C GLN A 43 -6.81 -8.80 -4.72
N VAL A 44 -7.86 -8.56 -3.94
CA VAL A 44 -8.80 -9.58 -3.48
C VAL A 44 -10.20 -9.11 -3.86
N ASP A 45 -10.86 -9.88 -4.71
CA ASP A 45 -12.25 -9.69 -5.12
C ASP A 45 -12.98 -11.05 -5.14
N GLU A 46 -14.12 -11.16 -5.84
CA GLU A 46 -14.86 -12.43 -5.93
C GLU A 46 -14.10 -13.52 -6.73
N SER A 47 -13.02 -13.15 -7.42
CA SER A 47 -12.12 -14.08 -8.13
C SER A 47 -10.91 -14.47 -7.27
N GLU A 48 -10.02 -15.28 -7.84
CA GLU A 48 -8.78 -15.66 -7.16
C GLU A 48 -7.90 -14.44 -6.87
N PRO A 49 -7.24 -14.37 -5.70
CA PRO A 49 -6.34 -13.26 -5.37
C PRO A 49 -5.22 -13.10 -6.39
N ARG A 50 -4.94 -11.85 -6.78
CA ARG A 50 -3.90 -11.53 -7.78
C ARG A 50 -2.90 -10.54 -7.21
N VAL A 51 -1.62 -10.82 -7.42
CA VAL A 51 -0.54 -9.90 -7.08
C VAL A 51 -0.25 -9.02 -8.29
N PHE A 52 -0.30 -7.71 -8.09
CA PHE A 52 0.23 -6.72 -9.00
C PHE A 52 1.61 -6.28 -8.53
N HIS A 53 2.63 -6.49 -9.37
CA HIS A 53 3.99 -6.02 -9.14
C HIS A 53 4.10 -4.56 -9.56
N GLY A 54 4.15 -3.67 -8.58
CA GLY A 54 4.13 -2.23 -8.80
C GLY A 54 3.43 -1.51 -7.64
N ASN A 55 3.78 -0.24 -7.49
CA ASN A 55 3.25 0.59 -6.42
C ASN A 55 1.77 0.93 -6.60
N TYR A 56 1.18 1.53 -5.57
CA TYR A 56 -0.23 1.90 -5.56
C TYR A 56 -0.66 2.81 -6.72
N GLU A 57 0.18 3.76 -7.14
CA GLU A 57 -0.15 4.68 -8.24
C GLU A 57 -0.21 3.95 -9.58
N GLN A 58 0.75 3.03 -9.83
CA GLN A 58 0.75 2.18 -11.02
C GLN A 58 -0.48 1.27 -11.04
N TYR A 59 -0.83 0.68 -9.90
CA TYR A 59 -2.04 -0.12 -9.75
C TYR A 59 -3.29 0.71 -10.06
N LYS A 60 -3.43 1.91 -9.47
CA LYS A 60 -4.57 2.80 -9.71
C LYS A 60 -4.71 3.23 -11.17
N LYS A 61 -3.60 3.45 -11.87
CA LYS A 61 -3.61 3.77 -13.31
C LYS A 61 -4.07 2.57 -14.16
N LYS A 62 -3.64 1.36 -13.81
CA LYS A 62 -4.10 0.13 -14.47
C LYS A 62 -5.61 -0.08 -14.29
N GLU A 63 -6.11 0.17 -13.08
CA GLU A 63 -7.52 -0.02 -12.71
C GLU A 63 -8.44 1.08 -13.25
N GLN A 64 -7.91 2.23 -13.67
CA GLN A 64 -8.70 3.21 -14.41
C GLN A 64 -8.82 2.74 -15.86
N PRO A 65 -10.01 2.34 -16.34
CA PRO A 65 -10.20 2.13 -17.76
C PRO A 65 -9.90 3.46 -18.43
N MET A 66 -9.04 3.44 -19.45
CA MET A 66 -8.82 4.58 -20.32
C MET A 66 -10.19 4.95 -20.91
N LEU A 67 -10.83 5.98 -20.36
CA LEU A 67 -12.04 6.57 -20.93
C LEU A 67 -11.62 7.16 -22.28
N LEU A 68 -11.83 6.39 -23.34
CA LEU A 68 -11.92 6.87 -24.73
C LEU A 68 -13.38 7.20 -25.03
#